data_AF-A0A5J5II22-F1
#
_entry.id   AF-A0A5J5II22-F1
#
_cell.length_a   1.000
_cell.length_b   1.000
_cell.length_c   1.000
_cell.angle_alpha   90.00
_cell.angle_beta   90.00
_cell.angle_gamma   90.00
#
_symmetry.space_group_name_H-M   'P 1'
#
loop_
_entity.id
_entity.type
_entity.pdbx_description
1 polymer ?
#
loop_
_entity_poly.entity_id
_entity_poly.type
_entity_poly.pdbx_seq_one_letter_code
_entity_poly.pdbx_strand_id
1 'polypeptide(L)' 'MFYGGTLLEGHWKNAVHKYLPYQVVENGNCYNGWMELSIDVPGEKVVLRNTAISKEANKIIKAGV' A
#
# COMPACT_ATOMS: atom_id res chain seq x y z
N MET A 1 -4.05 29.24 -14.62
CA MET A 1 -3.20 28.06 -14.42
C MET A 1 -3.93 27.13 -13.46
N PHE A 2 -4.66 26.14 -13.97
CA PHE A 2 -5.32 25.15 -13.14
C PHE A 2 -4.28 24.07 -12.82
N TYR A 3 -3.94 23.88 -11.55
CA TYR A 3 -3.27 22.67 -11.12
C TYR A 3 -4.28 21.54 -11.33
N GLY A 4 -4.19 20.86 -12.48
CA GLY A 4 -4.94 19.65 -12.75
C GLY A 4 -4.53 18.61 -11.71
N GLY A 5 -5.29 18.54 -10.63
CA GLY A 5 -5.07 17.57 -9.57
C GLY A 5 -5.07 16.19 -10.18
N THR A 6 -3.96 15.46 -10.02
CA THR A 6 -3.84 14.09 -10.48
C THR A 6 -4.92 13.28 -9.78
N LEU A 7 -6.00 12.97 -10.50
CA LEU A 7 -7.02 12.03 -10.05
C LEU A 7 -6.37 10.65 -10.01
N LEU A 8 -5.82 10.29 -8.84
CA LEU A 8 -5.33 8.93 -8.59
C LEU A 8 -6.54 8.00 -8.66
N GLU A 9 -6.71 7.28 -9.76
CA GLU A 9 -7.73 6.25 -9.91
C GLU A 9 -7.21 4.90 -9.40
N GLY A 10 -8.09 4.10 -8.79
CA GLY A 10 -7.72 2.78 -8.33
C GLY A 10 -8.80 2.11 -7.49
N HIS A 11 -8.85 0.78 -7.56
CA HIS A 11 -9.79 -0.06 -6.82
C HIS A 11 -9.71 0.12 -5.29
N TRP A 12 -8.59 0.64 -4.80
CA TRP A 12 -8.43 1.01 -3.40
C TRP A 12 -9.49 2.01 -2.95
N LYS A 13 -10.07 2.88 -3.78
CA LYS A 13 -11.06 3.89 -3.34
C LYS A 13 -12.27 3.30 -2.60
N ASN A 14 -12.76 2.14 -3.04
CA ASN A 14 -13.98 1.52 -2.53
C ASN A 14 -13.74 0.34 -1.56
N ALA A 15 -12.48 0.03 -1.26
CA ALA A 15 -12.14 -1.09 -0.38
C ALA A 15 -12.31 -0.71 1.10
N VAL A 16 -12.98 -1.56 1.88
CA VAL A 16 -13.25 -1.36 3.31
C VAL A 16 -12.00 -1.58 4.18
N HIS A 17 -11.09 -2.46 3.75
CA HIS A 17 -9.77 -2.68 4.33
C HIS A 17 -8.72 -2.65 3.21
N LYS A 18 -7.78 -1.70 3.26
CA LYS A 18 -6.85 -1.45 2.13
C LYS A 18 -5.48 -1.98 2.51
N TYR A 19 -5.15 -3.19 2.08
CA TYR A 19 -3.75 -3.60 2.03
C TYR A 19 -3.13 -3.10 0.73
N LEU A 20 -2.05 -2.34 0.83
CA LEU A 20 -1.23 -1.93 -0.31
C LEU A 20 0.02 -2.81 -0.36
N PRO A 21 0.25 -3.56 -1.45
CA PRO A 21 1.52 -4.27 -1.63
C PRO A 21 2.64 -3.27 -1.91
N TYR A 22 3.82 -3.54 -1.37
CA TYR A 22 5.05 -2.81 -1.70
C TYR A 22 6.20 -3.80 -1.88
N GLN A 23 7.25 -3.36 -2.54
CA GLN A 23 8.45 -4.16 -2.75
C GLN A 23 9.69 -3.30 -2.49
N VAL A 24 10.63 -3.84 -1.73
CA VAL A 24 11.96 -3.25 -1.50
C VAL A 24 12.96 -4.04 -2.31
N VAL A 25 13.80 -3.35 -3.09
CA VAL A 25 14.90 -3.96 -3.83
C VAL A 25 16.21 -3.65 -3.12
N GLU A 26 16.91 -4.68 -2.65
CA GLU A 26 18.20 -4.56 -1.96
C GLU A 26 19.17 -5.61 -2.49
N ASN A 27 20.36 -5.19 -2.94
CA ASN A 27 21.38 -6.09 -3.51
C ASN A 27 20.86 -7.01 -4.63
N GLY A 28 19.92 -6.50 -5.45
CA GLY A 28 19.28 -7.26 -6.53
C GLY A 28 18.20 -8.25 -6.07
N ASN A 29 17.93 -8.33 -4.77
CA ASN A 29 16.87 -9.15 -4.21
C ASN A 29 15.60 -8.32 -3.97
N CYS A 30 14.44 -8.90 -4.28
CA CYS A 30 13.15 -8.28 -4.05
C CYS A 30 12.51 -8.80 -2.75
N TYR A 31 12.17 -7.90 -1.84
CA TYR A 31 11.49 -8.22 -0.59
C TYR A 31 10.06 -7.68 -0.65
N ASN A 32 9.11 -8.61 -0.69
CA ASN A 32 7.70 -8.26 -0.79
C ASN A 32 7.13 -7.91 0.59
N GLY A 33 6.34 -6.85 0.62
CA GLY A 33 5.72 -6.29 1.80
C GLY A 33 4.25 -5.95 1.56
N TRP A 34 3.53 -5.73 2.64
CA TRP A 34 2.21 -5.09 2.60
C TRP A 34 2.08 -4.07 3.72
N MET A 35 1.29 -3.03 3.47
CA MET A 35 0.89 -2.06 4.48
C MET A 35 -0.63 -1.95 4.52
N GLU A 36 -1.18 -1.90 5.72
CA GLU A 36 -2.60 -1.62 5.95
C GLU A 36 -2.82 -0.11 5.98
N LEU A 37 -3.71 0.33 5.10
CA LEU A 37 -4.16 1.71 4.97
C LEU A 37 -5.58 1.83 5.51
N SER A 38 -5.81 2.93 6.21
CA SER A 38 -7.13 3.44 6.53
C SER A 38 -7.29 4.79 5.87
N ILE A 39 -8.38 4.95 5.13
CA ILE A 39 -8.66 6.19 4.40
C ILE A 39 -9.87 6.83 5.04
N ASP A 40 -9.63 7.99 5.65
CA ASP A 40 -10.65 8.89 6.14
C ASP A 40 -10.96 9.88 5.00
N VAL A 41 -12.00 9.56 4.22
CA VAL A 41 -12.43 10.36 3.08
C VAL A 41 -12.94 11.74 3.52
N PRO A 42 -13.80 11.86 4.56
CA PRO A 42 -14.23 13.17 5.07
C PRO A 42 -13.08 14.04 5.59
N GLY A 43 -12.08 13.42 6.22
CA GLY A 43 -10.91 14.13 6.74
C GLY A 43 -9.77 14.33 5.74
N GLU A 44 -9.91 13.85 4.50
CA GLU A 44 -8.85 13.81 3.47
C GLU A 44 -7.53 13.19 3.96
N LYS A 45 -7.61 12.18 4.84
CA LYS A 45 -6.43 11.56 5.46
C LYS A 45 -6.25 10.12 5.03
N VAL A 46 -5.00 9.77 4.74
CA VAL A 46 -4.55 8.38 4.60
C VAL A 46 -3.67 8.07 5.79
N VAL A 47 -4.07 7.10 6.61
CA VAL A 47 -3.34 6.64 7.77
C VAL A 47 -2.81 5.24 7.50
N LEU A 48 -1.50 5.07 7.66
CA LEU A 48 -0.85 3.76 7.64
C LEU A 48 -0.92 3.18 9.06
N ARG A 49 -1.51 1.97 9.20
CA ARG A 49 -1.74 1.33 10.50
C ARG A 49 -0.71 0.25 10.80
N ASN A 50 -0.54 -0.70 9.89
CA ASN A 50 0.30 -1.87 10.07
C ASN A 50 1.16 -2.13 8.83
N THR A 51 2.32 -2.74 9.00
CA THR A 51 3.14 -3.22 7.88
C THR A 51 3.77 -4.55 8.20
N ALA A 52 4.00 -5.35 7.16
CA ALA A 52 4.86 -6.52 7.24
C ALA A 52 5.73 -6.60 5.98
N ILE A 53 6.92 -7.18 6.12
CA ILE A 53 7.84 -7.47 5.02
C ILE A 53 8.42 -8.87 5.20
N SER A 54 8.59 -9.58 4.09
CA SER A 54 9.33 -10.84 4.09
C SER A 54 10.81 -10.58 4.42
N LYS A 55 11.38 -11.41 5.32
CA LYS A 55 12.83 -11.48 5.53
C LYS A 55 13.53 -12.35 4.49
N GLU A 56 12.76 -13.12 3.73
CA GLU A 56 13.24 -13.96 2.63
C GLU A 56 13.00 -13.25 1.29
N ALA A 57 14.03 -13.20 0.46
CA ALA A 57 13.94 -12.64 -0.89
C ALA A 57 12.96 -13.45 -1.76
N ASN A 58 12.27 -12.73 -2.66
CA ASN A 58 11.35 -13.25 -3.68
C ASN A 58 10.16 -14.07 -3.14
N LYS A 59 9.95 -14.08 -1.82
CA LYS A 59 8.85 -14.81 -1.19
C LYS A 59 7.54 -14.05 -1.34
N ILE A 60 6.49 -14.77 -1.74
CA ILE A 60 5.13 -14.25 -1.73
C ILE A 60 4.64 -14.21 -0.29
N ILE A 61 4.10 -13.08 0.13
CA ILE A 61 3.43 -12.92 1.43
C ILE A 61 1.99 -12.47 1.22
N LYS A 62 1.12 -12.80 2.17
CA LYS A 62 -0.30 -12.43 2.14
C LYS A 62 -0.62 -11.49 3.29
N ALA A 63 -1.53 -10.56 3.03
CA ALA A 63 -2.09 -9.65 4.02
C ALA A 63 -3.51 -10.10 4.38
N GLY A 64 -3.93 -9.90 5.64
CA GLY A 64 -5.30 -10.15 6.09
C GLY A 64 -5.74 -11.62 6.10
N VAL A 65 -4.80 -12.56 6.27
CA VAL A 65 -5.07 -13.98 6.53
C VAL A 65 -5.13 -14.22 8.04
#